data_AF-A0A2D6R5Z2-F1
#
_entry.id   AF-A0A2D6R5Z2-F1
#
_cell.length_a   1.000
_cell.length_b   1.000
_cell.length_c   1.000
_cell.angle_alpha   90.00
_cell.angle_beta   90.00
_cell.angle_gamma   90.00
#
_symmetry.space_group_name_H-M   'P 1'
#
loop_
_entity.id
_entity.type
_entity.pdbx_description
1 polymer ?
#
loop_
_entity_poly.entity_id
_entity_poly.type
_entity_poly.pdbx_seq_one_letter_code
_entity_poly.pdbx_strand_id
1 'polypeptide(L)'
;MTEDVIESDDRLSLIDKLELVDQVGMYHIKGYSVPEISSLMDVDKSEVREMIDEYRLILNRQAESDPYFLERVQLNTIKALNEFDEIGKESWETVSIATDHGMVSARIQALKLCTEVAHKKAQLHQLMNNNQTDVEYVARMQRAESVNALLSKIVRDVIAQYPDIRDKVQRDLAEAFEVLDDGVIDMTDDKTLEATYVDEVPNNVESS
;
A
#
# COMPACT_ATOMS: atom_id res chain seq x y z
N MET A 1 -2.89 -50.79 33.84
CA MET A 1 -2.09 -49.80 33.12
C MET A 1 -3.07 -49.03 32.27
N THR A 2 -3.52 -47.88 32.78
CA THR A 2 -4.39 -46.96 32.07
C THR A 2 -3.50 -46.19 31.11
N GLU A 3 -3.66 -46.45 29.81
CA GLU A 3 -3.10 -45.60 28.77
C GLU A 3 -3.89 -44.30 28.79
N ASP A 4 -3.22 -43.24 29.24
CA ASP A 4 -3.68 -41.87 29.08
C ASP A 4 -3.74 -41.58 27.58
N VAL A 5 -4.97 -41.49 27.06
CA VAL A 5 -5.26 -40.92 25.75
C VAL A 5 -4.87 -39.45 25.84
N ILE A 6 -3.74 -39.10 25.23
CA ILE A 6 -3.35 -37.71 24.99
C ILE A 6 -4.37 -37.17 23.98
N GLU A 7 -5.39 -36.51 24.50
CA GLU A 7 -6.35 -35.72 23.74
C GLU A 7 -5.55 -34.57 23.09
N SER A 8 -5.18 -34.75 21.81
CA SER A 8 -4.62 -33.69 21.00
C SER A 8 -5.70 -32.62 20.84
N ASP A 9 -5.61 -31.57 21.65
CA ASP A 9 -6.41 -30.36 21.53
C ASP A 9 -6.01 -29.64 20.23
N ASP A 10 -6.49 -30.17 19.10
CA ASP A 10 -6.22 -29.72 17.73
C ASP A 10 -7.10 -28.50 17.39
N ARG A 11 -7.24 -27.60 18.36
CA ARG A 11 -7.90 -26.32 18.20
C ARG A 11 -6.80 -25.30 17.92
N LEU A 12 -6.47 -25.14 16.63
CA LEU A 12 -5.72 -23.97 16.16
C LEU A 12 -6.20 -22.73 16.89
N SER A 13 -5.28 -22.03 17.55
CA SER A 13 -5.59 -20.81 18.27
C SER A 13 -6.22 -19.82 17.31
N LEU A 14 -7.04 -18.90 17.82
CA LEU A 14 -7.62 -17.83 17.00
C LEU A 14 -6.54 -17.03 16.26
N ILE A 15 -5.35 -16.94 16.87
CA ILE A 15 -4.16 -16.30 16.32
C ILE A 15 -3.60 -17.13 15.15
N ASP A 16 -3.46 -18.45 15.32
CA ASP A 16 -2.92 -19.33 14.28
C ASP A 16 -3.84 -19.36 13.05
N LYS A 17 -5.16 -19.31 13.27
CA LYS A 17 -6.14 -19.18 12.18
C LYS A 17 -6.03 -17.84 11.45
N LEU A 18 -5.79 -16.76 12.19
CA LEU A 18 -5.61 -15.43 11.59
C LEU A 18 -4.34 -15.36 10.75
N GLU A 19 -3.24 -15.97 11.23
CA GLU A 19 -1.98 -16.08 10.47
C GLU A 19 -2.18 -16.88 9.18
N LEU A 20 -2.95 -17.97 9.25
CA LEU A 20 -3.25 -18.81 8.08
C LEU A 20 -4.12 -18.06 7.06
N VAL A 21 -5.10 -17.28 7.52
CA VAL A 21 -5.92 -16.39 6.68
C VAL A 21 -5.08 -15.30 6.01
N ASP A 22 -4.16 -14.66 6.74
CA ASP A 22 -3.26 -13.65 6.18
C ASP A 22 -2.32 -14.25 5.13
N GLN A 23 -1.78 -15.43 5.41
CA GLN A 23 -0.89 -16.14 4.49
C GLN A 23 -1.61 -16.56 3.20
N VAL A 24 -2.84 -17.09 3.29
CA VAL A 24 -3.70 -17.40 2.14
C VAL A 24 -4.06 -16.12 1.37
N GLY A 25 -4.38 -15.04 2.07
CA GLY A 25 -4.63 -13.72 1.50
C GLY A 25 -3.45 -13.17 0.70
N MET A 26 -2.24 -13.29 1.26
CA MET A 26 -0.99 -12.90 0.61
C MET A 26 -0.73 -13.71 -0.67
N TYR A 27 -0.94 -15.03 -0.65
CA TYR A 27 -0.82 -15.83 -1.88
C TYR A 27 -1.86 -15.46 -2.92
N HIS A 28 -3.08 -15.12 -2.49
CA HIS A 28 -4.10 -14.65 -3.41
C HIS A 28 -3.72 -13.31 -4.07
N ILE A 29 -3.18 -12.35 -3.31
CA ILE A 29 -2.69 -11.07 -3.86
C ILE A 29 -1.52 -11.27 -4.84
N LYS A 30 -0.63 -12.24 -4.56
CA LYS A 30 0.48 -12.60 -5.45
C LYS A 30 0.02 -13.26 -6.77
N GLY A 31 -1.27 -13.56 -6.92
CA GLY A 31 -1.85 -14.09 -8.15
C GLY A 31 -1.86 -15.61 -8.23
N TYR A 32 -1.57 -16.32 -7.14
CA TYR A 32 -1.74 -17.78 -7.10
C TYR A 32 -3.22 -18.14 -7.22
N SER A 33 -3.53 -19.17 -7.99
CA SER A 33 -4.88 -19.68 -8.14
C SER A 33 -5.30 -20.51 -6.92
N VAL A 34 -6.60 -20.55 -6.62
CA VAL A 34 -7.17 -21.35 -5.51
C VAL A 34 -6.65 -22.80 -5.46
N PRO A 35 -6.53 -23.55 -6.57
CA PRO A 35 -5.97 -24.90 -6.51
C PRO A 35 -4.47 -24.93 -6.18
N GLU A 36 -3.69 -23.93 -6.60
CA GLU A 36 -2.26 -23.84 -6.26
C GLU A 36 -2.07 -23.52 -4.77
N ILE A 37 -2.88 -22.62 -4.22
CA ILE A 37 -2.86 -22.27 -2.79
C ILE A 37 -3.25 -23.48 -1.94
N SER A 38 -4.31 -24.20 -2.34
CA SER A 38 -4.76 -25.44 -1.69
C SER A 38 -3.65 -26.50 -1.66
N SER A 39 -2.90 -26.67 -2.76
CA SER A 39 -1.77 -27.60 -2.82
C SER A 39 -0.55 -27.14 -2.04
N LEU A 40 -0.32 -25.82 -1.93
CA LEU A 40 0.84 -25.27 -1.23
C LEU A 40 0.68 -25.32 0.29
N MET A 41 -0.54 -25.10 0.78
CA MET A 41 -0.84 -25.02 2.21
C MET A 41 -1.49 -26.29 2.78
N ASP A 42 -1.76 -27.30 1.93
CA ASP A 42 -2.46 -28.54 2.28
C ASP A 42 -3.84 -28.28 2.92
N VAL A 43 -4.58 -27.33 2.35
CA VAL A 43 -5.91 -26.89 2.82
C VAL A 43 -6.95 -27.17 1.75
N ASP A 44 -8.20 -27.47 2.15
CA ASP A 44 -9.26 -27.74 1.20
C ASP A 44 -9.61 -26.50 0.35
N LYS A 45 -10.00 -26.72 -0.90
CA LYS A 45 -10.36 -25.64 -1.84
C LYS A 45 -11.57 -24.82 -1.38
N SER A 46 -12.44 -25.40 -0.55
CA SER A 46 -13.56 -24.68 0.06
C SER A 46 -13.05 -23.71 1.13
N GLU A 47 -12.21 -24.20 2.04
CA GLU A 47 -11.63 -23.42 3.12
C GLU A 47 -10.74 -22.29 2.59
N VAL A 48 -9.96 -22.53 1.53
CA VAL A 48 -9.19 -21.47 0.86
C VAL A 48 -10.07 -20.32 0.36
N ARG A 49 -11.28 -20.61 -0.16
CA ARG A 49 -12.18 -19.54 -0.60
C ARG A 49 -12.75 -18.76 0.58
N GLU A 50 -13.15 -19.46 1.63
CA GLU A 50 -13.66 -18.83 2.86
C GLU A 50 -12.59 -17.92 3.48
N MET A 51 -11.35 -18.39 3.57
CA MET A 51 -10.22 -17.59 4.08
C MET A 51 -9.90 -16.39 3.19
N ILE A 52 -10.03 -16.49 1.86
CA ILE A 52 -9.89 -15.33 0.96
C ILE A 52 -10.97 -14.29 1.24
N ASP A 53 -12.21 -14.72 1.46
CA ASP A 53 -13.33 -13.81 1.73
C ASP A 53 -13.22 -13.17 3.13
N GLU A 54 -12.76 -13.92 4.14
CA GLU A 54 -12.42 -13.38 5.45
C GLU A 54 -11.28 -12.36 5.37
N TYR A 55 -10.23 -12.67 4.60
CA TYR A 55 -9.11 -11.77 4.37
C TYR A 55 -9.54 -10.45 3.73
N ARG A 56 -10.45 -10.50 2.74
CA ARG A 56 -11.06 -9.30 2.15
C ARG A 56 -11.86 -8.49 3.17
N LEU A 57 -12.57 -9.14 4.08
CA LEU A 57 -13.33 -8.47 5.13
C LEU A 57 -12.39 -7.74 6.11
N ILE A 58 -11.28 -8.37 6.48
CA ILE A 58 -10.24 -7.77 7.34
C ILE A 58 -9.63 -6.54 6.65
N LEU A 59 -9.26 -6.66 5.38
CA LEU A 59 -8.74 -5.54 4.59
C LEU A 59 -9.74 -4.38 4.48
N ASN A 60 -11.02 -4.66 4.24
CA ASN A 60 -12.05 -3.62 4.16
C ASN A 60 -12.23 -2.90 5.51
N ARG A 61 -12.23 -3.64 6.63
CA ARG A 61 -12.28 -3.02 7.97
C ARG A 61 -11.04 -2.19 8.24
N GLN A 62 -9.87 -2.67 7.84
CA GLN A 62 -8.63 -1.91 7.99
C GLN A 62 -8.64 -0.64 7.13
N ALA A 63 -9.18 -0.72 5.91
CA ALA A 63 -9.37 0.42 5.02
C ALA A 63 -10.36 1.47 5.58
N GLU A 64 -11.42 1.04 6.28
CA GLU A 64 -12.33 1.96 6.99
C GLU A 64 -11.68 2.59 8.22
N SER A 65 -10.80 1.87 8.90
CA SER A 65 -10.13 2.34 10.11
C SER A 65 -8.96 3.30 9.84
N ASP A 66 -8.38 3.26 8.64
CA ASP A 66 -7.21 4.03 8.27
C ASP A 66 -7.55 5.18 7.32
N PRO A 67 -7.55 6.44 7.80
CA PRO A 67 -7.84 7.61 6.98
C PRO A 67 -6.92 7.79 5.76
N TYR A 68 -5.69 7.26 5.80
CA TYR A 68 -4.65 7.42 4.78
C TYR A 68 -4.52 6.20 3.86
N PHE A 69 -5.33 5.16 4.04
CA PHE A 69 -5.27 3.95 3.23
C PHE A 69 -5.40 4.25 1.73
N LEU A 70 -6.33 5.13 1.35
CA LEU A 70 -6.54 5.52 -0.04
C LEU A 70 -5.33 6.23 -0.64
N GLU A 71 -4.70 7.14 0.11
CA GLU A 71 -3.51 7.87 -0.32
C GLU A 71 -2.34 6.89 -0.55
N ARG A 72 -2.10 5.95 0.37
CA ARG A 72 -1.06 4.93 0.18
C ARG A 72 -1.34 4.05 -1.02
N VAL A 73 -2.59 3.66 -1.26
CA VAL A 73 -2.98 2.89 -2.45
C VAL A 73 -2.73 3.69 -3.73
N GLN A 74 -3.05 4.99 -3.75
CA GLN A 74 -2.77 5.88 -4.88
C GLN A 74 -1.27 6.06 -5.13
N LEU A 75 -0.48 6.29 -4.08
CA LEU A 75 0.98 6.40 -4.18
C LEU A 75 1.62 5.10 -4.69
N ASN A 76 1.20 3.94 -4.15
CA ASN A 76 1.65 2.64 -4.62
C ASN A 76 1.25 2.37 -6.08
N THR A 77 0.06 2.82 -6.48
CA THR A 77 -0.44 2.75 -7.85
C THR A 77 0.44 3.57 -8.80
N ILE A 78 0.78 4.81 -8.43
CA ILE A 78 1.67 5.68 -9.22
C ILE A 78 3.07 5.07 -9.30
N LYS A 79 3.59 4.55 -8.19
CA LYS A 79 4.90 3.87 -8.17
C LYS A 79 4.91 2.66 -9.11
N ALA A 80 3.89 1.80 -9.05
CA ALA A 80 3.75 0.66 -9.95
C ALA A 80 3.63 1.06 -11.42
N LEU A 81 2.96 2.18 -11.73
CA LEU A 81 2.91 2.72 -13.09
C LEU A 81 4.29 3.13 -13.61
N ASN A 82 5.10 3.77 -12.77
CA ASN A 82 6.48 4.12 -13.11
C ASN A 82 7.35 2.86 -13.33
N GLU A 83 7.24 1.87 -12.43
CA GLU A 83 7.94 0.59 -12.58
C GLU A 83 7.53 -0.13 -13.88
N PHE A 84 6.25 -0.11 -14.26
CA PHE A 84 5.80 -0.65 -15.55
C PHE A 84 6.38 0.10 -16.75
N ASP A 85 6.59 1.41 -16.65
CA ASP A 85 7.24 2.18 -17.73
C ASP A 85 8.72 1.82 -17.87
N GLU A 86 9.42 1.58 -16.77
CA GLU A 86 10.81 1.10 -16.78
C GLU A 86 10.91 -0.31 -17.37
N ILE A 87 10.08 -1.25 -16.90
CA ILE A 87 10.01 -2.61 -17.43
C ILE A 87 9.66 -2.59 -18.92
N GLY A 88 8.74 -1.71 -19.33
CA GLY A 88 8.36 -1.52 -20.73
C GLY A 88 9.55 -1.07 -21.59
N LYS A 89 10.36 -0.14 -21.09
CA LYS A 89 11.57 0.34 -21.75
C LYS A 89 12.64 -0.74 -21.85
N GLU A 90 12.95 -1.44 -20.76
CA GLU A 90 13.93 -2.54 -20.74
C GLU A 90 13.50 -3.70 -21.65
N SER A 91 12.21 -4.00 -21.69
CA SER A 91 11.65 -5.01 -22.61
C SER A 91 11.85 -4.59 -24.07
N TRP A 92 11.68 -3.31 -24.42
CA TRP A 92 11.95 -2.79 -25.76
C TRP A 92 13.44 -2.82 -26.12
N GLU A 93 14.33 -2.52 -25.18
CA GLU A 93 15.78 -2.67 -25.36
C GLU A 93 16.14 -4.14 -25.63
N THR A 94 15.53 -5.07 -24.88
CA THR A 94 15.67 -6.52 -25.11
C THR A 94 15.16 -6.93 -26.50
N VAL A 95 14.07 -6.34 -27.00
CA VAL A 95 13.59 -6.55 -28.38
C VAL A 95 14.62 -6.08 -29.41
N SER A 96 15.26 -4.93 -29.19
CA SER A 96 16.31 -4.40 -30.07
C SER A 96 17.52 -5.33 -30.10
N ILE A 97 18.05 -5.70 -28.94
CA ILE A 97 19.20 -6.60 -28.79
C ILE A 97 18.90 -7.96 -29.43
N ALA A 98 17.73 -8.55 -29.17
CA ALA A 98 17.34 -9.83 -29.75
C ALA A 98 17.19 -9.76 -31.29
N THR A 99 16.83 -8.60 -31.83
CA THR A 99 16.76 -8.39 -33.28
C THR A 99 18.15 -8.34 -33.90
N ASP A 100 19.09 -7.64 -33.27
CA ASP A 100 20.47 -7.52 -33.72
C ASP A 100 21.21 -8.88 -33.69
N HIS A 101 20.92 -9.71 -32.68
CA HIS A 101 21.51 -11.04 -32.53
C HIS A 101 20.75 -12.15 -33.26
N GLY A 102 19.65 -11.84 -33.96
CA GLY A 102 18.85 -12.83 -34.69
C GLY A 102 18.11 -13.84 -33.79
N MET A 103 17.95 -13.56 -32.50
CA MET A 103 17.28 -14.43 -31.53
C MET A 103 15.75 -14.26 -31.59
N VAL A 104 15.10 -14.92 -32.55
CA VAL A 104 13.66 -14.78 -32.81
C VAL A 104 12.79 -15.18 -31.60
N SER A 105 13.18 -16.21 -30.84
CA SER A 105 12.42 -16.66 -29.66
C SER A 105 12.42 -15.60 -28.55
N ALA A 106 13.59 -15.05 -28.21
CA ALA A 106 13.75 -14.00 -27.20
C ALA A 106 12.98 -12.73 -27.59
N ARG A 107 13.02 -12.37 -28.88
CA ARG A 107 12.25 -11.24 -29.42
C ARG A 107 10.75 -11.41 -29.23
N ILE A 108 10.21 -12.61 -29.52
CA ILE A 108 8.77 -12.89 -29.35
C ILE A 108 8.37 -12.82 -27.87
N GLN A 109 9.20 -13.35 -26.97
CA GLN A 109 8.93 -13.30 -25.52
C GLN A 109 8.96 -11.86 -25.00
N ALA A 110 9.95 -11.06 -25.40
CA ALA A 110 10.03 -9.65 -25.01
C ALA A 110 8.85 -8.82 -25.56
N LEU A 111 8.42 -9.06 -26.80
CA LEU A 111 7.21 -8.41 -27.35
C LEU A 111 5.92 -8.81 -26.61
N LYS A 112 5.82 -10.07 -26.19
CA LYS A 112 4.70 -10.52 -25.35
C LYS A 112 4.70 -9.79 -24.01
N LEU A 113 5.87 -9.68 -23.36
CA LEU A 113 6.02 -8.95 -22.12
C LEU A 113 5.64 -7.47 -22.28
N CYS A 114 6.10 -6.78 -23.34
CA CYS A 114 5.66 -5.41 -23.64
C CYS A 114 4.14 -5.29 -23.75
N THR A 115 3.49 -6.26 -24.40
CA THR A 115 2.03 -6.28 -24.58
C THR A 115 1.32 -6.49 -23.24
N GLU A 116 1.81 -7.41 -22.42
CA GLU A 116 1.27 -7.70 -21.09
C GLU A 116 1.41 -6.49 -20.15
N VAL A 117 2.58 -5.85 -20.14
CA VAL A 117 2.85 -4.62 -19.37
C VAL A 117 1.93 -3.49 -19.82
N ALA A 118 1.75 -3.29 -21.13
CA ALA A 118 0.82 -2.28 -21.65
C ALA A 118 -0.64 -2.56 -21.24
N HIS A 119 -1.05 -3.83 -21.26
CA HIS A 119 -2.39 -4.23 -20.82
C HIS A 119 -2.59 -4.01 -19.32
N LYS A 120 -1.61 -4.36 -18.49
CA LYS A 120 -1.63 -4.12 -17.04
C LYS A 120 -1.64 -2.64 -16.71
N LYS A 121 -0.82 -1.83 -17.39
CA LYS A 121 -0.83 -0.36 -17.28
C LYS A 121 -2.21 0.22 -17.60
N ALA A 122 -2.86 -0.25 -18.67
CA ALA A 122 -4.21 0.20 -19.04
C ALA A 122 -5.26 -0.19 -17.99
N GLN A 123 -5.22 -1.43 -17.47
CA GLN A 123 -6.11 -1.87 -16.38
C GLN A 123 -5.94 -1.00 -15.12
N LEU A 124 -4.69 -0.66 -14.78
CA LEU A 124 -4.37 0.11 -13.59
C LEU A 124 -4.83 1.57 -13.74
N HIS A 125 -4.65 2.18 -14.91
CA HIS A 125 -5.25 3.49 -15.22
C HIS A 125 -6.78 3.47 -15.16
N GLN A 126 -7.43 2.40 -15.64
CA GLN A 126 -8.88 2.25 -15.56
C GLN A 126 -9.37 2.16 -14.11
N LEU A 127 -8.67 1.41 -13.25
CA LEU A 127 -8.98 1.28 -11.83
C LEU A 127 -8.76 2.61 -11.08
N MET A 128 -7.69 3.33 -11.40
CA MET A 128 -7.43 4.66 -10.85
C MET A 128 -8.51 5.67 -11.26
N ASN A 129 -8.97 5.62 -12.51
CA ASN A 129 -10.01 6.53 -13.01
C ASN A 129 -11.43 6.16 -12.52
N ASN A 130 -11.65 4.90 -12.18
CA ASN A 130 -12.91 4.42 -11.58
C ASN A 130 -12.99 4.68 -10.07
N ASN A 131 -11.87 4.93 -9.41
CA ASN A 131 -11.85 5.42 -8.03
C ASN A 131 -12.26 6.89 -8.03
N GLN A 132 -13.57 7.14 -7.98
CA GLN A 132 -14.21 8.44 -7.66
C GLN A 132 -13.86 8.96 -6.23
N THR A 133 -12.74 8.53 -5.67
CA THR A 133 -12.20 9.00 -4.40
C THR A 133 -11.74 10.44 -4.48
N ASP A 134 -11.49 11.00 -5.67
CA ASP A 134 -11.23 12.44 -5.82
C ASP A 134 -12.45 13.28 -5.37
N VAL A 135 -13.67 12.84 -5.66
CA VAL A 135 -14.88 13.57 -5.26
C VAL A 135 -15.13 13.44 -3.76
N GLU A 136 -14.91 12.27 -3.17
CA GLU A 136 -15.06 12.08 -1.72
C GLU A 136 -13.92 12.68 -0.90
N TYR A 137 -12.68 12.61 -1.38
CA TYR A 137 -11.50 13.25 -0.77
C TYR A 137 -11.61 14.77 -0.83
N VAL A 138 -11.93 15.34 -2.01
CA VAL A 138 -12.22 16.78 -2.13
C VAL A 138 -13.40 17.17 -1.26
N ALA A 139 -14.48 16.37 -1.20
CA ALA A 139 -15.62 16.67 -0.34
C ALA A 139 -15.33 16.52 1.16
N ARG A 140 -14.38 15.67 1.57
CA ARG A 140 -13.92 15.56 2.97
C ARG A 140 -12.98 16.72 3.32
N MET A 141 -12.04 17.05 2.45
CA MET A 141 -11.10 18.15 2.63
C MET A 141 -11.82 19.50 2.64
N GLN A 142 -12.79 19.70 1.75
CA GLN A 142 -13.65 20.88 1.74
C GLN A 142 -14.57 20.95 2.97
N ARG A 143 -15.02 19.82 3.50
CA ARG A 143 -15.75 19.77 4.79
C ARG A 143 -14.84 20.12 5.96
N ALA A 144 -13.61 19.61 5.99
CA ALA A 144 -12.63 19.94 7.03
C ALA A 144 -12.23 21.43 6.98
N GLU A 145 -12.04 21.98 5.78
CA GLU A 145 -11.78 23.41 5.58
C GLU A 145 -12.98 24.26 6.02
N SER A 146 -14.21 23.85 5.67
CA SER A 146 -15.44 24.52 6.11
C SER A 146 -15.60 24.49 7.63
N VAL A 147 -15.28 23.37 8.28
CA VAL A 147 -15.31 23.23 9.74
C VAL A 147 -14.23 24.10 10.39
N ASN A 148 -12.99 24.10 9.89
CA ASN A 148 -11.89 24.92 10.41
C ASN A 148 -12.17 26.42 10.24
N ALA A 149 -12.76 26.83 9.10
CA ALA A 149 -13.17 28.21 8.87
C ALA A 149 -14.30 28.63 9.83
N LEU A 150 -15.27 27.75 10.08
CA LEU A 150 -16.36 28.00 11.04
C LEU A 150 -15.84 28.07 12.48
N LEU A 151 -14.95 27.16 12.87
CA LEU A 151 -14.32 27.15 14.19
C LEU A 151 -13.52 28.43 14.41
N SER A 152 -12.73 28.84 13.42
CA SER A 152 -11.97 30.10 13.44
C SER A 152 -12.88 31.32 13.59
N LYS A 153 -14.06 31.30 12.96
CA LYS A 153 -15.06 32.37 13.08
C LYS A 153 -15.70 32.39 14.47
N ILE A 154 -16.15 31.25 14.98
CA ILE A 154 -16.76 31.14 16.31
C ILE A 154 -15.78 31.61 17.38
N VAL A 155 -14.51 31.20 17.29
CA VAL A 155 -13.50 31.61 18.27
C VAL A 155 -13.21 33.11 18.18
N ARG A 156 -13.19 33.70 16.98
CA ARG A 156 -13.08 35.16 16.81
C ARG A 156 -14.28 35.89 17.41
N ASP A 157 -15.49 35.37 17.23
CA ASP A 157 -16.72 35.94 17.77
C ASP A 157 -16.78 35.82 19.31
N VAL A 158 -16.25 34.73 19.88
CA VAL A 158 -16.15 34.51 21.34
C VAL A 158 -15.09 35.41 21.98
N ILE A 159 -13.92 35.58 21.35
CA ILE A 159 -12.87 36.51 21.80
C ILE A 159 -13.37 37.96 21.76
N ALA A 160 -14.21 38.30 20.77
CA ALA A 160 -14.81 39.64 20.68
C ALA A 160 -15.85 39.91 21.77
N GLN A 161 -16.60 38.88 22.22
CA GLN A 161 -17.63 39.01 23.26
C GLN A 161 -17.08 38.97 24.69
N TYR A 162 -15.95 38.30 24.93
CA TYR A 162 -15.36 38.13 26.27
C TYR A 162 -13.85 38.43 26.28
N PRO A 163 -13.44 39.69 26.46
CA PRO A 163 -12.02 40.08 26.45
C PRO A 163 -11.21 39.56 27.66
N ASP A 164 -11.87 39.20 28.76
CA ASP A 164 -11.22 38.72 29.99
C ASP A 164 -10.62 37.31 29.87
N ILE A 165 -11.09 36.49 28.92
CA ILE A 165 -10.62 35.12 28.68
C ILE A 165 -9.67 35.00 27.48
N ARG A 166 -9.38 36.12 26.81
CA ARG A 166 -8.61 36.18 25.55
C ARG A 166 -7.22 35.55 25.68
N ASP A 167 -6.49 35.84 26.76
CA ASP A 167 -5.12 35.35 26.96
C ASP A 167 -5.05 33.84 27.27
N LYS A 168 -6.16 33.26 27.74
CA LYS A 168 -6.26 31.82 27.97
C LYS A 168 -6.62 31.10 26.69
N VAL A 169 -7.61 31.60 25.96
CA VAL A 169 -8.02 31.07 24.65
C VAL A 169 -6.90 31.18 23.61
N GLN A 170 -6.09 32.24 23.62
CA GLN A 170 -4.92 32.36 22.73
C GLN A 170 -3.82 31.34 23.04
N ARG A 171 -3.61 30.98 24.30
CA ARG A 171 -2.64 29.94 24.69
C ARG A 171 -3.13 28.55 24.28
N ASP A 172 -4.37 28.22 24.61
CA ASP A 172 -4.98 26.94 24.26
C ASP A 172 -5.10 26.78 22.72
N LEU A 173 -5.30 27.88 21.99
CA LEU A 173 -5.26 27.88 20.52
C LEU A 173 -3.85 27.65 19.97
N ALA A 174 -2.82 28.27 20.56
CA ALA A 174 -1.44 28.07 20.10
C ALA A 174 -1.02 26.60 20.25
N GLU A 175 -1.39 25.96 21.36
CA GLU A 175 -1.20 24.53 21.59
C GLU A 175 -1.99 23.67 20.59
N ALA A 176 -3.25 24.03 20.30
CA ALA A 176 -4.05 23.33 19.30
C ALA A 176 -3.52 23.48 17.86
N PHE A 177 -2.93 24.63 17.52
CA PHE A 177 -2.28 24.86 16.23
C PHE A 177 -0.94 24.14 16.13
N GLU A 178 -0.16 24.07 17.21
CA GLU A 178 1.11 23.32 17.28
C GLU A 178 0.87 21.82 17.05
N VAL A 179 -0.16 21.24 17.70
CA VAL A 179 -0.55 19.83 17.48
C VAL A 179 -1.06 19.58 16.06
N LEU A 180 -1.71 20.57 15.43
CA LEU A 180 -2.15 20.47 14.05
C LEU A 180 -0.97 20.55 13.06
N ASP A 181 0.03 21.39 13.34
CA ASP A 181 1.23 21.56 12.51
C ASP A 181 2.17 20.35 12.63
N ASP A 182 2.32 19.78 13.83
CA ASP A 182 3.07 18.53 14.05
C ASP A 182 2.45 17.34 13.30
N GLY A 183 1.12 17.30 13.15
CA GLY A 183 0.43 16.32 12.32
C GLY A 183 0.61 16.52 10.80
N VAL A 184 1.02 17.71 10.37
CA VAL A 184 1.36 18.03 8.97
C VAL A 184 2.84 17.75 8.69
N ILE A 185 3.73 17.88 9.69
CA ILE A 185 5.17 17.67 9.54
C ILE A 185 5.54 16.18 9.33
N ASP A 186 4.77 15.23 9.88
CA ASP A 186 4.97 13.79 9.64
C ASP A 186 4.72 13.38 8.16
N MET A 187 4.22 14.29 7.33
CA MET A 187 4.07 14.10 5.87
C MET A 187 5.29 14.56 5.06
N THR A 188 6.35 15.10 5.69
CA THR A 188 7.51 15.66 4.96
C THR A 188 8.86 15.00 5.23
N ASP A 189 8.95 14.07 6.18
CA ASP A 189 10.23 13.48 6.61
C ASP A 189 10.51 12.05 6.07
N ASP A 190 9.97 11.69 4.90
CA ASP A 190 10.40 10.48 4.16
C ASP A 190 11.22 10.82 2.89
N LYS A 191 12.18 11.74 3.02
CA LYS A 191 13.13 12.11 1.96
C LYS A 191 14.61 11.86 2.29
N THR A 192 14.91 11.01 3.28
CA THR A 192 16.30 10.72 3.69
C THR A 192 16.67 9.24 3.65
N LEU A 193 16.15 8.49 2.67
CA LEU A 193 16.60 7.13 2.37
C LEU A 193 16.90 6.94 0.88
N GLU A 194 17.84 7.70 0.32
CA GLU A 194 18.63 7.26 -0.84
C GLU A 194 19.85 8.17 -1.06
N ALA A 195 20.89 7.99 -0.24
CA ALA A 195 22.23 8.52 -0.52
C ALA A 195 23.31 7.70 0.19
N THR A 196 23.35 6.39 -0.06
CA THR A 196 24.49 5.56 0.36
C THR A 196 24.76 4.45 -0.65
N TYR A 197 25.04 4.81 -1.91
CA TYR A 197 25.91 3.97 -2.74
C TYR A 197 27.35 4.33 -2.37
N VAL A 198 27.93 3.53 -1.47
CA VAL A 198 29.36 3.53 -1.22
C VAL A 198 30.01 2.84 -2.41
N ASP A 199 30.78 3.63 -3.15
CA ASP A 199 31.84 3.17 -4.05
C ASP A 199 32.84 2.34 -3.23
N GLU A 200 32.79 1.01 -3.36
CA GLU A 200 33.93 0.16 -3.02
C GLU A 200 34.22 -0.75 -4.21
N VAL A 201 35.15 -0.29 -5.05
CA VAL A 201 35.90 -1.09 -5.99
C VAL A 201 36.95 -1.87 -5.18
N PRO A 202 36.88 -3.21 -5.05
CA PRO A 202 38.00 -3.94 -4.50
C PRO A 202 39.05 -4.11 -5.62
N ASN A 203 40.02 -3.19 -5.60
CA ASN A 203 41.35 -3.45 -6.11
C ASN A 203 41.90 -4.69 -5.41
N ASN A 204 42.12 -5.78 -6.14
CA ASN A 204 43.09 -6.78 -5.73
C ASN A 204 43.99 -7.13 -6.91
N VAL A 205 45.06 -6.35 -7.04
CA VAL A 205 46.28 -6.76 -7.71
C VAL A 205 47.14 -7.43 -6.64
N GLU A 206 47.43 -8.72 -6.82
CA GLU A 206 48.76 -9.34 -6.61
C GLU A 206 48.64 -10.83 -6.99
N SER A 207 49.22 -11.25 -8.11
CA SER A 207 50.60 -11.77 -8.19
C SER A 207 50.72 -13.22 -7.67
N SER A 208 50.55 -14.19 -8.58
CA SER A 208 51.40 -15.39 -8.75
C SER A 208 51.05 -16.08 -10.06
#